data_AF-A0A969JYI9-F1
#
_entry.id   AF-A0A969JYI9-F1
#
_cell.length_a   1.000
_cell.length_b   1.000
_cell.length_c   1.000
_cell.angle_alpha   90.00
_cell.angle_beta   90.00
_cell.angle_gamma   90.00
#
_symmetry.space_group_name_H-M   'P 1'
#
loop_
_entity.id
_entity.type
_entity.pdbx_description
1 polymer ?
#
loop_
_entity_poly.entity_id
_entity_poly.type
_entity_poly.pdbx_seq_one_letter_code
_entity_poly.pdbx_strand_id
1 'polypeptide(L)'
;MEIKTLQSSFEELTGKRLGQESVLIGSDICFWTKMVKPLYHLVQRAMRAGVKRVIIADPGRPTFYELAELCRKKYHVELAEWYAVEPNRATGEVMEIRNK
;
A
#
# COMPACT_ATOMS: atom_id res chain seq x y z
N MET A 1 -18.29 -16.38 4.29
CA MET A 1 -17.22 -15.64 3.58
C MET A 1 -16.03 -16.56 3.48
N GLU A 2 -15.54 -16.84 2.28
CA GLU A 2 -14.38 -17.70 2.05
C GLU A 2 -13.14 -16.81 1.84
N ILE A 3 -12.06 -17.09 2.57
CA ILE A 3 -10.79 -16.36 2.43
C ILE A 3 -9.92 -17.13 1.44
N LYS A 4 -9.53 -16.48 0.34
CA LYS A 4 -8.58 -17.03 -0.62
C LYS A 4 -7.18 -16.50 -0.31
N THR A 5 -6.24 -17.40 -0.08
CA THR A 5 -4.84 -17.06 0.20
C THR A 5 -3.98 -17.27 -1.04
N LEU A 6 -2.89 -16.51 -1.14
CA LEU A 6 -1.90 -16.62 -2.21
C LEU A 6 -0.54 -16.27 -1.62
N GLN A 7 0.46 -17.12 -1.88
CA GLN A 7 1.86 -16.81 -1.63
C GLN A 7 2.52 -16.38 -2.94
N SER A 8 3.11 -15.18 -2.96
CA SER A 8 3.74 -14.58 -4.14
C SER A 8 4.68 -13.47 -3.69
N SER A 9 5.73 -13.21 -4.47
CA SER A 9 6.46 -11.94 -4.35
C SER A 9 5.62 -10.78 -4.91
N PHE A 10 5.97 -9.53 -4.59
CA PHE A 10 5.30 -8.35 -5.15
C PHE A 10 5.53 -8.21 -6.66
N GLU A 11 6.67 -8.71 -7.13
CA GLU A 11 7.11 -8.71 -8.51
C GLU A 11 6.27 -9.67 -9.37
N GLU A 12 5.88 -10.82 -8.82
CA GLU A 12 5.07 -11.85 -9.48
C GLU A 12 3.57 -11.54 -9.51
N LEU A 13 3.07 -10.67 -8.62
CA LEU A 13 1.67 -10.23 -8.64
C LEU A 13 1.38 -9.48 -9.94
N THR A 14 0.61 -10.10 -10.83
CA THR A 14 0.30 -9.54 -12.15
C THR A 14 -0.80 -8.49 -12.09
N GLY A 15 -0.81 -7.56 -13.06
CA GLY A 15 -1.91 -6.61 -13.21
C GLY A 15 -3.26 -7.31 -13.41
N LYS A 16 -3.30 -8.41 -14.18
CA LYS A 16 -4.52 -9.21 -14.37
C LYS A 16 -5.10 -9.71 -13.05
N ARG A 17 -4.26 -10.13 -12.10
CA ARG A 17 -4.70 -10.56 -10.77
C ARG A 17 -5.15 -9.38 -9.92
N LEU A 18 -4.33 -8.33 -9.85
CA LEU A 18 -4.60 -7.15 -9.01
C LEU A 18 -5.87 -6.43 -9.44
N GLY A 19 -6.12 -6.30 -10.75
CA GLY A 19 -7.30 -5.64 -11.31
C GLY A 19 -8.62 -6.39 -11.08
N GLN A 20 -8.59 -7.60 -10.51
CA GLN A 20 -9.80 -8.28 -10.05
C GLN A 20 -10.36 -7.64 -8.77
N GLU A 21 -9.53 -6.90 -8.03
CA GLU A 21 -9.89 -6.27 -6.77
C GLU A 21 -10.14 -4.77 -6.96
N SER A 22 -11.14 -4.22 -6.27
CA SER A 22 -11.38 -2.76 -6.28
C SER A 22 -10.44 -2.00 -5.33
N VAL A 23 -9.97 -2.67 -4.27
CA VAL A 23 -9.16 -2.09 -3.20
C VAL A 23 -7.98 -3.01 -2.92
N LEU A 24 -6.79 -2.43 -2.80
CA LEU A 24 -5.59 -3.12 -2.32
C LEU A 24 -5.21 -2.56 -0.94
N ILE A 25 -4.99 -3.44 0.03
CA ILE A 25 -4.61 -3.05 1.40
C ILE A 25 -3.27 -3.69 1.74
N GLY A 26 -2.33 -2.88 2.22
CA GLY A 26 -1.07 -3.31 2.79
C GLY A 26 -0.93 -2.79 4.22
N SER A 27 -0.35 -3.58 5.11
CA SER A 27 -0.07 -3.16 6.47
C SER A 27 1.28 -3.70 6.87
N ASP A 28 2.13 -2.84 7.42
CA ASP A 28 3.44 -3.23 7.93
C ASP A 28 4.25 -3.96 6.83
N ILE A 29 4.48 -3.27 5.71
CA ILE A 29 5.23 -3.79 4.55
C ILE A 29 6.40 -2.89 4.13
N CYS A 30 6.50 -1.68 4.71
CA CYS A 30 7.44 -0.63 4.32
C CYS A 30 8.72 -0.63 5.18
N PHE A 31 9.31 -1.77 5.53
CA PHE A 31 10.44 -1.79 6.49
C PHE A 31 11.82 -1.56 5.86
N TRP A 32 12.07 -2.16 4.69
CA TRP A 32 13.41 -2.22 4.12
C TRP A 32 13.55 -1.24 2.97
N THR A 33 14.66 -0.50 2.90
CA THR A 33 14.93 0.45 1.81
C THR A 33 14.84 -0.21 0.43
N LYS A 34 15.31 -1.46 0.31
CA LYS A 34 15.22 -2.25 -0.93
C LYS A 34 13.77 -2.53 -1.40
N MET A 35 12.78 -2.41 -0.50
CA MET A 35 11.37 -2.69 -0.79
C MET A 35 10.59 -1.48 -1.31
N VAL A 36 11.14 -0.25 -1.19
CA VAL A 36 10.45 0.97 -1.66
C VAL A 36 10.12 0.88 -3.15
N LYS A 37 11.09 0.47 -3.99
CA LYS A 37 10.87 0.31 -5.43
C LYS A 37 9.90 -0.82 -5.78
N PRO A 38 10.05 -2.06 -5.26
CA PRO A 38 9.05 -3.12 -5.44
C PRO A 38 7.63 -2.70 -5.07
N LEU A 39 7.44 -2.04 -3.92
CA LEU A 39 6.13 -1.56 -3.48
C LEU A 39 5.57 -0.48 -4.40
N TYR A 40 6.39 0.49 -4.80
CA TYR A 40 5.98 1.50 -5.77
C TYR A 40 5.54 0.87 -7.10
N HIS A 41 6.26 -0.14 -7.58
CA HIS A 41 5.89 -0.87 -8.81
C HIS A 41 4.61 -1.70 -8.64
N LEU A 42 4.37 -2.27 -7.46
CA LEU A 42 3.12 -2.95 -7.13
C LEU A 42 1.94 -1.97 -7.17
N VAL A 43 2.05 -0.83 -6.49
CA VAL A 43 1.04 0.24 -6.53
C VAL A 43 0.77 0.66 -7.97
N GLN A 44 1.83 0.98 -8.74
CA GLN A 44 1.67 1.41 -10.12
C GLN A 44 0.94 0.37 -10.97
N ARG A 45 1.27 -0.91 -10.79
CA ARG A 45 0.67 -2.03 -11.52
C ARG A 45 -0.80 -2.21 -11.15
N ALA A 46 -1.14 -2.13 -9.87
CA ALA A 46 -2.51 -2.17 -9.36
C ALA A 46 -3.35 -1.03 -9.97
N MET A 47 -2.87 0.22 -9.86
CA MET A 47 -3.59 1.39 -10.37
C MET A 47 -3.80 1.33 -11.89
N ARG A 48 -2.79 0.87 -12.65
CA ARG A 48 -2.91 0.66 -14.11
C ARG A 48 -3.86 -0.47 -14.49
N ALA A 49 -4.07 -1.43 -13.59
CA ALA A 49 -4.97 -2.55 -13.79
C ALA A 49 -6.42 -2.25 -13.39
N GLY A 50 -6.73 -1.02 -12.95
CA GLY A 50 -8.09 -0.59 -12.61
C GLY A 50 -8.44 -0.68 -11.11
N VAL A 51 -7.47 -0.99 -10.24
CA VAL A 51 -7.67 -0.86 -8.79
C VAL A 51 -8.00 0.60 -8.47
N LYS A 52 -9.10 0.83 -7.74
CA LYS A 52 -9.64 2.17 -7.48
C LYS A 52 -8.97 2.87 -6.30
N ARG A 53 -8.48 2.09 -5.34
CA ARG A 53 -7.93 2.57 -4.08
C ARG A 53 -6.82 1.64 -3.58
N VAL A 54 -5.69 2.20 -3.19
CA VAL A 54 -4.65 1.48 -2.45
C VAL A 54 -4.51 2.13 -1.07
N ILE A 55 -4.48 1.31 -0.02
CA ILE A 55 -4.34 1.75 1.38
C ILE A 55 -3.11 1.07 1.96
N ILE A 56 -2.19 1.83 2.54
CA ILE A 56 -1.01 1.30 3.21
C ILE A 56 -0.94 1.87 4.62
N ALA A 57 -0.92 1.01 5.64
CA ALA A 57 -0.72 1.39 7.03
C ALA A 57 0.72 1.08 7.48
N ASP A 58 1.35 2.00 8.21
CA ASP A 58 2.70 1.86 8.75
C ASP A 58 2.87 2.69 10.03
N PRO A 59 3.74 2.30 10.98
CA PRO A 59 4.02 3.11 12.18
C PRO A 59 4.75 4.44 11.93
N GLY A 60 5.08 4.80 10.68
CA GLY A 60 5.72 6.08 10.33
C GLY A 60 7.21 5.94 10.02
N ARG A 61 7.61 4.91 9.29
CA ARG A 61 9.02 4.66 8.93
C ARG A 61 9.48 5.58 7.78
N PRO A 62 10.77 5.95 7.72
CA PRO A 62 11.31 6.75 6.60
C PRO A 62 10.98 6.19 5.22
N THR A 63 11.02 4.87 5.06
CA THR A 63 10.70 4.13 3.83
C THR A 63 9.22 4.19 3.45
N PHE A 64 8.31 4.35 4.42
CA PHE A 64 6.89 4.60 4.15
C PHE A 64 6.69 6.00 3.54
N TYR A 65 7.32 7.02 4.12
CA TYR A 65 7.27 8.38 3.56
C TYR A 65 7.97 8.47 2.20
N GLU A 66 9.07 7.76 2.00
CA GLU A 66 9.74 7.68 0.69
C GLU A 66 8.80 7.08 -0.37
N LEU A 67 8.07 6.02 -0.04
CA LEU A 67 7.05 5.44 -0.92
C LEU A 67 5.92 6.45 -1.20
N ALA A 68 5.44 7.16 -0.19
CA ALA A 68 4.40 8.19 -0.35
C ALA A 68 4.83 9.29 -1.32
N GLU A 69 6.06 9.80 -1.17
CA GLU A 69 6.63 10.82 -2.07
C GLU A 69 6.77 10.30 -3.51
N LEU A 70 7.16 9.05 -3.71
CA LEU A 70 7.19 8.44 -5.04
C LEU A 70 5.79 8.34 -5.65
N CYS A 71 4.79 7.92 -4.86
CA CYS A 71 3.41 7.81 -5.31
C CYS A 71 2.79 9.17 -5.65
N ARG A 72 3.07 10.22 -4.86
CA ARG A 72 2.59 11.60 -5.07
C ARG A 72 2.92 12.18 -6.43
N LYS A 73 4.05 11.76 -7.01
CA LYS A 73 4.47 12.20 -8.35
C LYS A 73 3.44 11.85 -9.43
N LYS A 74 2.66 10.78 -9.25
CA LYS A 74 1.72 10.25 -10.26
C LYS A 74 0.27 10.17 -9.82
N TYR A 75 0.02 9.97 -8.52
CA TYR A 75 -1.29 9.68 -7.96
C TYR A 75 -1.73 10.76 -6.97
N HIS A 76 -3.01 10.81 -6.64
CA HIS A 76 -3.49 11.53 -5.48
C HIS A 76 -3.15 10.71 -4.23
N VAL A 77 -2.45 11.31 -3.26
CA VAL A 77 -1.97 10.62 -2.05
C VAL A 77 -2.30 11.44 -0.81
N GLU A 78 -3.08 10.84 0.08
CA GLU A 78 -3.41 11.38 1.39
C GLU A 78 -2.69 10.58 2.47
N LEU A 79 -2.18 11.28 3.49
CA LEU A 79 -1.64 10.69 4.70
C LEU A 79 -2.54 11.12 5.85
N ALA A 80 -3.00 10.16 6.64
CA ALA A 80 -3.80 10.40 7.83
C ALA A 80 -3.13 9.74 9.03
N GLU A 81 -2.98 10.49 10.12
CA GLU A 81 -2.56 9.93 11.40
C GLU A 81 -3.63 8.94 11.91
N TRP A 82 -3.16 7.85 12.50
CA TRP A 82 -4.01 6.82 13.09
C TRP A 82 -3.47 6.40 14.45
N TYR A 83 -4.37 6.02 15.35
CA TYR A 83 -4.00 5.40 16.60
C TYR A 83 -5.02 4.35 17.02
N ALA A 84 -4.55 3.35 17.74
CA ALA A 84 -5.37 2.36 18.44
C ALA A 84 -5.09 2.48 19.94
N VAL A 85 -6.11 2.28 20.77
CA VAL A 85 -6.00 2.32 22.24
C VAL A 85 -5.97 0.93 22.88
N GLU A 86 -6.48 -0.09 22.19
CA GLU A 86 -6.56 -1.47 22.68
C GLU A 86 -5.89 -2.45 21.70
N PRO A 87 -5.23 -3.52 22.19
CA PRO A 87 -4.97 -3.84 23.60
C PRO A 87 -3.89 -2.95 24.25
N ASN A 88 -3.10 -2.23 23.45
CA ASN A 88 -2.12 -1.25 23.90
C ASN A 88 -2.17 -0.03 22.97
N ARG A 89 -1.79 1.15 23.48
CA ARG A 89 -1.71 2.35 22.64
C ARG A 89 -0.66 2.15 21.54
N ALA A 90 -1.10 2.25 20.29
CA ALA A 90 -0.26 2.27 19.11
C ALA A 90 -0.60 3.49 18.25
N THR A 91 0.42 4.10 17.65
CA THR A 91 0.27 5.20 16.70
C THR A 91 0.88 4.79 15.37
N GLY A 92 0.38 5.37 14.30
CA GLY A 92 0.91 5.19 12.96
C GLY A 92 0.20 6.10 11.99
N GLU A 93 0.34 5.78 10.72
CA GLU A 93 -0.27 6.53 9.64
C GLU A 93 -0.87 5.59 8.60
N VAL A 94 -1.88 6.12 7.92
CA VAL A 94 -2.54 5.46 6.81
C VAL A 94 -2.35 6.32 5.57
N MET A 95 -1.66 5.76 4.58
CA MET A 95 -1.55 6.33 3.25
C MET A 95 -2.68 5.80 2.37
N GLU A 96 -3.44 6.71 1.78
CA GLU A 96 -4.44 6.42 0.77
C GLU A 96 -3.99 6.94 -0.60
N ILE A 97 -4.03 6.07 -1.61
CA ILE A 97 -3.59 6.36 -2.98
C ILE A 97 -4.75 6.14 -3.95
N ARG A 98 -5.03 7.15 -4.79
CA ARG A 98 -6.07 7.13 -5.82
C ARG A 98 -5.56 7.66 -7.16
N ASN A 99 -6.22 7.27 -8.25
CA ASN A 99 -5.95 7.88 -9.55
C ASN A 99 -6.35 9.38 -9.50
N LYS A 100 -5.62 10.20 -10.23
CA LYS A 100 -5.96 11.61 -10.46
C LYS A 100 -7.16 11.72 -11.39
#